data_AF-A0A3D0TQ65-F1
#
_entry.id   AF-A0A3D0TQ65-F1
#
_cell.length_a   1.000
_cell.length_b   1.000
_cell.length_c   1.000
_cell.angle_alpha   90.00
_cell.angle_beta   90.00
_cell.angle_gamma   90.00
#
_symmetry.space_group_name_H-M   'P 1'
#
loop_
_entity.id
_entity.type
_entity.pdbx_description
1 polymer ?
#
loop_
_entity_poly.entity_id
_entity_poly.type
_entity_poly.pdbx_seq_one_letter_code
_entity_poly.pdbx_strand_id
1 'polypeptide(L)'
;MPLSRPQLGDVDVLLRPEQLRLTRAPDGDGGAVGTVDLVEYYGHDAMAVVGLDGGQLRVRCEPDVPLRRGDRVAVHFAGSTAAGFPALDGGADGTAPAVPARSDEAQPRPRRPVAVPLAAD
;
A
#
# COMPACT_ATOMS: atom_id res chain seq x y z
N MET A 1 4.51 -16.62 3.45
CA MET A 1 5.49 -15.55 3.17
C MET A 1 6.81 -15.89 3.87
N PRO A 2 7.94 -16.02 3.15
CA PRO A 2 9.26 -16.26 3.75
C PRO A 2 9.94 -14.98 4.25
N LEU A 3 10.76 -15.11 5.30
CA LEU A 3 11.60 -14.02 5.85
C LEU A 3 13.03 -14.10 5.32
N SER A 4 13.70 -12.96 5.15
CA SER A 4 15.07 -12.90 4.64
C SER A 4 16.12 -13.40 5.63
N ARG A 5 15.76 -13.50 6.92
CA ARG A 5 16.56 -14.10 8.00
C ARG A 5 15.63 -14.88 8.93
N PRO A 6 16.10 -15.98 9.55
CA PRO A 6 15.33 -16.66 10.59
C PRO A 6 15.01 -15.71 11.75
N GLN A 7 13.80 -15.79 12.26
CA GLN A 7 13.34 -15.07 13.45
C GLN A 7 12.61 -16.05 14.38
N LEU A 8 12.62 -15.77 15.69
CA LEU A 8 11.97 -16.57 16.73
C LEU A 8 11.13 -15.64 17.62
N GLY A 9 10.04 -16.16 18.16
CA GLY A 9 9.10 -15.38 18.98
C GLY A 9 8.15 -14.52 18.14
N ASP A 10 7.63 -13.46 18.75
CA ASP A 10 6.80 -12.48 18.06
C ASP A 10 7.67 -11.62 17.13
N VAL A 11 7.18 -11.37 15.91
CA VAL A 11 7.95 -10.74 14.83
C VAL A 11 7.13 -9.68 14.14
N ASP A 12 7.67 -8.46 14.09
CA ASP A 12 7.18 -7.41 13.22
C ASP A 12 7.72 -7.61 11.80
N VAL A 13 6.82 -7.62 10.82
CA VAL A 13 7.19 -7.81 9.42
C VAL A 13 7.06 -6.50 8.66
N LEU A 14 8.15 -6.06 8.04
CA LEU A 14 8.14 -4.94 7.11
C LEU A 14 7.97 -5.44 5.68
N LEU A 15 6.89 -5.02 5.05
CA LEU A 15 6.57 -5.28 3.65
C LEU A 15 6.78 -4.02 2.83
N ARG A 16 7.55 -4.13 1.74
CA ARG A 16 7.62 -3.02 0.77
C ARG A 16 6.35 -3.01 -0.10
N PRO A 17 5.85 -1.85 -0.53
CA PRO A 17 4.64 -1.77 -1.35
C PRO A 17 4.68 -2.62 -2.63
N GLU A 18 5.84 -2.72 -3.28
CA GLU A 18 6.05 -3.50 -4.50
C GLU A 18 6.08 -5.03 -4.27
N GLN A 19 6.15 -5.47 -3.02
CA GLN A 19 6.08 -6.89 -2.66
C GLN A 19 4.64 -7.38 -2.52
N LEU A 20 3.67 -6.49 -2.68
CA LEU A 20 2.26 -6.77 -2.53
C LEU A 20 1.57 -6.68 -3.89
N ARG A 21 0.54 -7.51 -4.07
CA ARG A 21 -0.37 -7.44 -5.20
C ARG A 21 -1.80 -7.46 -4.73
N LEU A 22 -2.64 -6.72 -5.44
CA LEU A 22 -4.08 -6.70 -5.21
C LEU A 22 -4.77 -7.52 -6.29
N THR A 23 -5.68 -8.39 -5.88
CA THR A 23 -6.68 -9.00 -6.75
C THR A 23 -8.06 -8.56 -6.30
N ARG A 24 -9.05 -8.64 -7.19
CA ARG A 24 -10.45 -8.59 -6.74
C ARG A 24 -10.66 -9.75 -5.78
N ALA A 25 -11.28 -9.51 -4.64
CA ALA A 25 -11.61 -10.57 -3.69
C ALA A 25 -12.94 -11.23 -4.10
N PRO A 26 -12.96 -12.42 -4.74
CA PRO A 26 -14.14 -13.27 -4.69
C PRO A 26 -14.32 -13.80 -3.26
N ASP A 27 -15.53 -14.25 -2.94
CA ASP A 27 -15.78 -14.90 -1.66
C ASP A 27 -14.87 -16.14 -1.51
N GLY A 28 -14.05 -16.16 -0.46
CA GLY A 28 -13.21 -17.33 -0.10
C GLY A 28 -11.77 -17.32 -0.61
N ASP A 29 -11.24 -16.22 -1.13
CA ASP A 29 -9.81 -16.14 -1.50
C ASP A 29 -8.92 -16.13 -0.24
N GLY A 30 -7.84 -16.93 -0.24
CA GLY A 30 -6.98 -17.17 0.94
C GLY A 30 -6.04 -16.02 1.33
N GLY A 31 -6.18 -14.85 0.68
CA GLY A 31 -5.44 -13.63 1.00
C GLY A 31 -6.11 -12.82 2.10
N ALA A 32 -5.36 -11.87 2.68
CA ALA A 32 -5.96 -10.90 3.59
C ALA A 32 -6.91 -10.00 2.80
N VAL A 33 -8.18 -9.90 3.22
CA VAL A 33 -9.19 -9.11 2.52
C VAL A 33 -9.29 -7.72 3.14
N GLY A 34 -9.33 -6.70 2.30
CA GLY A 34 -9.42 -5.31 2.71
C GLY A 34 -10.27 -4.45 1.78
N THR A 35 -10.33 -3.16 2.10
CA THR A 35 -11.01 -2.14 1.31
C THR A 35 -10.01 -1.10 0.84
N VAL A 36 -10.09 -0.71 -0.42
CA VAL A 36 -9.27 0.38 -0.96
C VAL A 36 -9.77 1.71 -0.38
N ASP A 37 -8.93 2.39 0.40
CA ASP A 37 -9.24 3.69 1.01
C ASP A 37 -8.90 4.86 0.08
N LEU A 38 -7.82 4.73 -0.68
CA LEU A 38 -7.27 5.76 -1.57
C LEU A 38 -6.48 5.12 -2.71
N VAL A 39 -6.50 5.76 -3.89
CA VAL A 39 -5.61 5.45 -5.01
C VAL A 39 -4.94 6.75 -5.45
N GLU A 40 -3.62 6.79 -5.40
CA GLU A 40 -2.80 7.93 -5.82
C GLU A 40 -2.07 7.56 -7.11
N TYR A 41 -2.14 8.41 -8.15
CA TYR A 41 -1.49 8.16 -9.43
C TYR A 41 -0.26 9.04 -9.59
N TYR A 42 0.91 8.44 -9.88
CA TYR A 42 2.17 9.15 -10.14
C TYR A 42 2.63 8.99 -11.61
N GLY A 43 1.68 8.72 -12.50
CA GLY A 43 1.87 8.66 -13.95
C GLY A 43 2.35 7.30 -14.44
N HIS A 44 3.49 6.82 -13.93
CA HIS A 44 4.04 5.51 -14.31
C HIS A 44 3.61 4.38 -13.38
N ASP A 45 2.99 4.70 -12.25
CA ASP A 45 2.43 3.77 -11.30
C ASP A 45 1.28 4.42 -10.52
N ALA A 46 0.66 3.61 -9.68
CA ALA A 46 -0.27 4.04 -8.65
C ALA A 46 0.13 3.48 -7.28
N MET A 47 -0.21 4.20 -6.22
CA MET A 47 -0.17 3.71 -4.85
C MET A 47 -1.59 3.54 -4.34
N ALA A 48 -1.99 2.29 -4.12
CA ALA A 48 -3.24 1.95 -3.47
C ALA A 48 -3.01 1.86 -1.96
N VAL A 49 -3.89 2.49 -1.19
CA VAL A 49 -3.94 2.39 0.25
C VAL A 49 -5.11 1.49 0.60
N VAL A 50 -4.84 0.40 1.32
CA VAL A 50 -5.83 -0.64 1.64
C VAL A 50 -5.98 -0.76 3.16
N GLY A 51 -7.19 -0.52 3.65
CA GLY A 51 -7.56 -0.80 5.03
C GLY A 51 -7.80 -2.29 5.23
N LEU A 52 -7.19 -2.84 6.28
CA LEU A 52 -7.35 -4.22 6.75
C LEU A 52 -7.82 -4.21 8.21
N ASP A 53 -8.29 -5.36 8.68
CA ASP A 53 -8.55 -5.56 10.10
C ASP A 53 -7.23 -5.48 10.89
N GLY A 54 -7.01 -4.37 11.59
CA GLY A 54 -5.82 -4.13 12.42
C GLY A 54 -4.79 -3.16 11.82
N GLY A 55 -5.03 -2.57 10.64
CA GLY A 55 -4.12 -1.55 10.11
C GLY A 55 -4.34 -1.19 8.64
N GLN A 56 -3.32 -0.58 8.05
CA GLN A 56 -3.36 -0.13 6.66
C GLN A 56 -2.08 -0.54 5.93
N LEU A 57 -2.24 -0.98 4.69
CA LEU A 57 -1.14 -1.30 3.80
C LEU A 57 -1.09 -0.33 2.61
N ARG A 58 0.13 -0.07 2.14
CA ARG A 58 0.40 0.61 0.87
C ARG A 58 0.85 -0.43 -0.14
N VAL A 59 0.22 -0.44 -1.32
CA VAL A 59 0.53 -1.36 -2.41
C VAL A 59 0.83 -0.57 -3.67
N ARG A 60 1.98 -0.85 -4.29
CA ARG A 60 2.36 -0.25 -5.56
C ARG A 60 1.72 -1.04 -6.70
N CYS A 61 1.05 -0.37 -7.62
CA CYS A 61 0.33 -0.96 -8.74
C CYS A 61 0.73 -0.30 -10.07
N GLU A 62 0.44 -1.00 -11.17
CA GLU A 62 0.50 -0.41 -12.50
C GLU A 62 -0.51 0.75 -12.62
N PRO A 63 -0.24 1.76 -13.47
CA PRO A 63 -1.06 2.97 -13.53
C PRO A 63 -2.45 2.74 -14.14
N ASP A 64 -2.65 1.64 -14.88
CA ASP A 64 -3.92 1.25 -15.50
C ASP A 64 -4.73 0.26 -14.64
N VAL A 65 -4.31 0.01 -13.40
CA VAL A 65 -5.02 -0.90 -12.50
C VAL A 65 -6.47 -0.42 -12.28
N PRO A 66 -7.48 -1.28 -12.50
CA PRO A 66 -8.88 -0.88 -12.39
C PRO A 66 -9.36 -0.94 -10.93
N LEU A 67 -8.70 -0.17 -10.06
CA LEU A 67 -9.03 -0.03 -8.63
C LEU A 67 -9.69 1.31 -8.35
N ARG A 68 -10.66 1.29 -7.44
CA ARG A 68 -11.35 2.48 -6.95
C ARG A 68 -11.48 2.42 -5.44
N ARG A 69 -11.55 3.59 -4.82
CA ARG A 69 -11.91 3.70 -3.40
C ARG A 69 -13.23 2.97 -3.15
N GLY A 70 -13.28 2.16 -2.09
CA GLY A 70 -14.41 1.30 -1.73
C GLY A 70 -14.34 -0.11 -2.32
N ASP A 71 -13.44 -0.39 -3.27
CA ASP A 71 -13.30 -1.74 -3.82
C ASP A 71 -12.82 -2.71 -2.74
N ARG A 72 -13.43 -3.90 -2.72
CA ARG A 72 -12.99 -5.02 -1.88
C ARG A 72 -11.92 -5.81 -2.61
N VAL A 73 -10.76 -5.95 -1.98
CA VAL A 73 -9.58 -6.54 -2.60
C VAL A 73 -8.94 -7.59 -1.69
N ALA A 74 -8.32 -8.59 -2.28
CA ALA A 74 -7.45 -9.52 -1.58
C ALA A 74 -6.00 -9.07 -1.76
N VAL A 75 -5.25 -9.05 -0.67
CA VAL A 75 -3.84 -8.67 -0.63
C VAL A 75 -2.99 -9.94 -0.61
N HIS A 76 -2.08 -10.03 -1.57
CA HIS A 76 -1.17 -11.16 -1.74
C HIS A 76 0.27 -10.70 -1.60
N PHE A 77 1.08 -11.47 -0.88
CA PHE A 77 2.53 -11.30 -0.90
C PHE A 77 3.10 -11.91 -2.18
N ALA A 78 3.65 -11.07 -3.05
CA ALA A 78 4.28 -11.43 -4.32
C ALA A 78 5.80 -11.28 -4.30
N GLY A 79 6.39 -10.86 -3.17
CA GLY A 79 7.83 -10.79 -2.99
C GLY A 79 8.49 -12.16 -2.83
N SER A 80 9.83 -12.19 -2.89
CA SER A 80 10.61 -13.41 -2.63
C SER A 80 10.95 -13.61 -1.15
N THR A 81 11.16 -12.52 -0.39
CA THR A 81 11.39 -12.52 1.07
C THR A 81 10.94 -11.20 1.69
N ALA A 82 10.49 -11.22 2.94
CA ALA A 82 10.19 -10.03 3.73
C ALA A 82 11.24 -9.80 4.82
N ALA A 83 11.38 -8.56 5.28
CA ALA A 83 12.20 -8.26 6.45
C ALA A 83 11.39 -8.51 7.73
N GLY A 84 11.94 -9.29 8.64
CA GLY A 84 11.37 -9.51 9.97
C GLY A 84 12.26 -8.92 11.05
N PHE A 85 11.64 -8.33 12.07
CA PHE A 85 12.28 -7.75 13.23
C PHE A 85 11.64 -8.36 14.49
N PRO A 86 12.41 -8.64 15.56
CA PRO A 86 11.81 -9.02 16.83
C PRO A 86 10.78 -7.96 17.24
N ALA A 87 9.59 -8.40 17.64
CA ALA A 87 8.59 -7.49 18.15
C ALA A 87 9.17 -6.76 19.37
N LEU A 88 8.97 -5.44 19.42
CA LEU A 88 9.26 -4.69 20.64
C LEU A 88 8.23 -5.11 21.70
N ASP A 89 8.67 -5.38 22.92
CA ASP A 89 7.76 -5.75 24.01
C ASP A 89 6.70 -4.64 24.20
N GLY A 90 5.47 -4.91 23.77
CA GLY A 90 4.31 -4.01 23.91
C GLY A 90 3.93 -3.24 22.64
N GLY A 91 3.05 -3.82 21.82
CA GLY A 91 2.35 -3.07 20.78
C GLY A 91 1.70 -3.91 19.68
N ALA A 92 0.79 -4.82 20.04
CA ALA A 92 -0.04 -5.57 19.07
C ALA A 92 -1.12 -4.72 18.38
N ASP A 93 -1.03 -3.39 18.43
CA ASP A 93 -1.79 -2.53 17.53
C ASP A 93 -0.92 -2.40 16.28
N GLY A 94 -1.35 -2.97 15.15
CA GLY A 94 -0.69 -2.92 13.84
C GLY A 94 -0.52 -1.51 13.24
N THR A 95 -0.49 -0.48 14.08
CA THR A 95 0.07 0.83 13.79
C THR A 95 1.58 0.70 13.74
N ALA A 96 2.14 0.63 12.54
CA ALA A 96 3.57 0.87 12.36
C ALA A 96 3.95 2.15 13.12
N PRO A 97 5.06 2.16 13.91
CA PRO A 97 5.51 3.40 14.54
C PRO A 97 5.63 4.45 13.45
N ALA A 98 5.00 5.61 13.67
CA ALA A 98 5.05 6.71 12.72
C ALA A 98 6.52 7.01 12.41
N VAL A 99 6.98 6.58 11.23
CA VAL A 99 8.30 6.98 10.73
C VAL A 99 8.20 8.49 10.60
N PRO A 100 8.99 9.29 11.35
CA PRO A 100 8.89 10.73 11.27
C PRO A 100 9.06 11.13 9.81
N ALA A 101 8.08 11.87 9.27
CA ALA A 101 8.18 12.43 7.94
C ALA A 101 9.54 13.13 7.85
N ARG A 102 10.37 12.72 6.88
CA ARG A 102 11.60 13.45 6.63
C ARG A 102 11.19 14.88 6.33
N SER A 103 11.79 15.86 7.01
CA SER A 103 11.45 17.30 6.93
C SER A 103 11.61 17.94 5.55
N ASP A 104 11.82 17.16 4.49
CA ASP A 104 11.96 17.56 3.09
C ASP A 104 10.75 17.12 2.24
N GLU A 105 9.60 16.84 2.86
CA GLU A 105 8.34 16.67 2.15
C GLU A 105 7.90 18.04 1.59
N ALA A 106 8.48 18.38 0.44
CA ALA A 106 8.17 19.57 -0.33
C ALA A 106 6.65 19.61 -0.57
N GLN A 107 5.99 20.63 0.00
CA GLN A 107 4.58 20.91 -0.23
C GLN A 107 4.29 20.85 -1.74
N PRO A 108 3.21 20.16 -2.17
CA PRO A 108 2.87 20.07 -3.57
C PRO A 108 2.72 21.48 -4.15
N ARG A 109 3.59 21.82 -5.11
CA ARG A 109 3.50 23.11 -5.80
C ARG A 109 2.13 23.21 -6.48
N PRO A 110 1.40 24.33 -6.36
CA PRO A 110 0.11 24.47 -7.01
C PRO A 110 0.29 24.30 -8.53
N ARG A 111 -0.49 23.37 -9.12
CA ARG A 111 -0.48 23.15 -10.56
C ARG A 111 -0.97 24.42 -11.25
N ARG A 112 -0.15 25.00 -12.14
CA ARG A 112 -0.60 26.05 -13.05
C ARG A 112 -1.72 25.46 -13.93
N PRO A 113 -2.87 26.13 -14.06
CA PRO A 113 -3.91 25.69 -14.98
C PRO A 113 -3.36 25.72 -16.41
N VAL A 114 -3.47 24.59 -17.11
CA VAL A 114 -3.22 24.50 -18.55
C VAL A 114 -4.53 24.87 -19.24
N ALA A 115 -4.53 25.99 -19.97
CA ALA A 115 -5.66 26.36 -20.81
C ALA A 115 -5.69 25.43 -22.04
N VAL A 116 -6.77 24.66 -22.17
CA VAL A 116 -7.05 23.91 -23.40
C VAL A 116 -7.84 24.85 -24.33
N PRO A 117 -7.34 25.16 -25.54
CA PRO A 117 -8.10 25.99 -26.47
C PRO A 117 -9.34 25.23 -26.96
N LEU A 118 -10.49 25.87 -26.81
CA LEU A 118 -11.76 25.41 -27.36
C LEU A 118 -11.67 25.54 -28.89
N ALA A 119 -11.75 24.44 -29.63
CA ALA A 119 -11.89 24.47 -31.08
C ALA A 119 -13.27 25.07 -31.41
N ALA A 120 -13.28 26.12 -32.23
CA ALA A 120 -14.50 26.69 -32.80
C ALA A 120 -14.90 25.89 -34.05
N ASP A 121 -16.21 25.63 -34.17
CA ASP A 121 -16.91 25.02 -35.29
C ASP A 121 -16.84 25.90 -36.56
#